data_AF-A0A7Z6X6D6-F1
#
_entry.id   AF-A0A7Z6X6D6-F1
#
_cell.length_a   1.000
_cell.length_b   1.000
_cell.length_c   1.000
_cell.angle_alpha   90.00
_cell.angle_beta   90.00
_cell.angle_gamma   90.00
#
_symmetry.space_group_name_H-M   'P 1'
#
loop_
_entity.id
_entity.type
_entity.pdbx_description
1 polymer ?
#
loop_
_entity_poly.entity_id
_entity_poly.type
_entity_poly.pdbx_seq_one_letter_code
_entity_poly.pdbx_strand_id
1 'polypeptide(L)'
;QCGPGKSGQASVTFESQPGHDSSSINCNLTDYNNGVSGPLSIENMKKLNDAYQAIQQALKNGKGFPVLDSKGKSVTINITTKTNGQTSKETTTTTNDAQNLLQEASKMISVLTTNCPWVNTAANSNGGAPWGLDTTGNVCQVFATEFKAVTSMIKNAQEIVTQAQSLNQQSNQNAPQDFNPYTSADRAFAQNMLNHAQAQAKMLE
;
A
#
# COMPACT_ATOMS: atom_id res chain seq x y z
N GLN A 1 -5.80 13.04 -11.82
CA GLN A 1 -7.23 13.41 -12.04
C GLN A 1 -8.09 12.14 -12.10
N CYS A 2 -9.40 12.23 -11.84
CA CYS A 2 -10.32 11.09 -11.89
C CYS A 2 -11.72 11.52 -12.31
N GLY A 3 -12.54 10.58 -12.77
CA GLY A 3 -13.92 10.86 -13.17
C GLY A 3 -14.59 9.73 -13.93
N PRO A 4 -15.89 9.86 -14.23
CA PRO A 4 -16.63 8.88 -15.01
C PRO A 4 -16.19 8.83 -16.48
N GLY A 5 -15.46 9.83 -16.98
CA GLY A 5 -15.04 9.87 -18.39
C GLY A 5 -16.24 9.79 -19.33
N LYS A 6 -16.15 8.93 -20.35
CA LYS A 6 -17.24 8.66 -21.32
C LYS A 6 -18.18 7.52 -20.92
N SER A 7 -18.07 6.98 -19.70
CA SER A 7 -18.86 5.81 -19.28
C SER A 7 -20.33 6.12 -19.02
N GLY A 8 -20.71 7.40 -18.87
CA GLY A 8 -22.05 7.81 -18.45
C GLY A 8 -22.34 7.56 -16.96
N GLN A 9 -21.35 7.11 -16.18
CA GLN A 9 -21.47 6.95 -14.73
C GLN A 9 -21.58 8.31 -14.02
N ALA A 10 -22.15 8.30 -12.83
CA ALA A 10 -22.20 9.49 -11.99
C ALA A 10 -20.81 9.87 -11.44
N SER A 11 -20.62 11.16 -11.16
CA SER A 11 -19.44 11.66 -10.46
C SER A 11 -19.48 11.22 -8.99
N VAL A 12 -18.31 10.92 -8.42
CA VAL A 12 -18.19 10.45 -7.04
C VAL A 12 -17.15 11.28 -6.29
N THR A 13 -17.53 11.79 -5.13
CA THR A 13 -16.59 12.39 -4.17
C THR A 13 -16.17 11.35 -3.14
N PHE A 14 -14.87 11.17 -2.98
CA PHE A 14 -14.26 10.32 -1.96
C PHE A 14 -13.81 11.19 -0.78
N GLU A 15 -14.39 10.99 0.39
CA GLU A 15 -14.06 11.73 1.61
C GLU A 15 -12.80 11.18 2.29
N SER A 16 -12.22 11.97 3.20
CA SER A 16 -10.98 11.66 3.91
C SER A 16 -9.80 11.39 2.96
N GLN A 17 -9.73 12.15 1.86
CA GLN A 17 -8.68 12.06 0.85
C GLN A 17 -7.88 13.36 0.80
N PRO A 18 -6.60 13.33 0.38
CA PRO A 18 -5.75 14.53 0.30
C PRO A 18 -6.10 15.34 -0.96
N GLY A 19 -7.22 16.07 -0.91
CA GLY A 19 -7.61 16.99 -1.96
C GLY A 19 -6.88 18.33 -1.85
N HIS A 20 -6.87 19.09 -2.95
CA HIS A 20 -6.35 20.47 -2.92
C HIS A 20 -7.28 21.35 -2.07
N ASP A 21 -6.74 21.93 -1.01
CA ASP A 21 -7.46 22.74 -0.02
C ASP A 21 -8.75 22.09 0.53
N SER A 22 -8.77 20.76 0.56
CA SER A 22 -9.92 19.98 1.01
C SER A 22 -9.50 18.63 1.62
N SER A 23 -10.41 17.99 2.33
CA SER A 23 -10.26 16.62 2.82
C SER A 23 -11.00 15.61 1.94
N SER A 24 -11.20 15.92 0.66
CA SER A 24 -11.93 15.06 -0.28
C SER A 24 -11.44 15.20 -1.71
N ILE A 25 -11.53 14.11 -2.48
CA ILE A 25 -11.24 14.10 -3.92
C ILE A 25 -12.56 13.93 -4.66
N ASN A 26 -12.93 14.92 -5.46
CA ASN A 26 -14.09 14.84 -6.34
C ASN A 26 -13.68 14.31 -7.73
N CYS A 27 -14.20 13.15 -8.11
CA CYS A 27 -13.99 12.54 -9.41
C CYS A 27 -15.15 12.88 -10.34
N ASN A 28 -15.03 13.99 -11.04
CA ASN A 28 -16.08 14.57 -11.87
C ASN A 28 -15.66 14.84 -13.33
N LEU A 29 -14.49 14.38 -13.76
CA LEU A 29 -14.04 14.62 -15.13
C LEU A 29 -14.81 13.75 -16.14
N THR A 30 -15.58 14.39 -17.01
CA THR A 30 -16.38 13.78 -18.10
C THR A 30 -15.69 13.94 -19.45
N ASP A 31 -16.19 13.27 -20.50
CA ASP A 31 -15.80 13.47 -21.91
C ASP A 31 -14.40 12.99 -22.32
N TYR A 32 -13.56 12.58 -21.36
CA TYR A 32 -12.27 11.93 -21.62
C TYR A 32 -12.39 10.40 -21.53
N ASN A 33 -11.58 9.68 -22.31
CA ASN A 33 -11.43 8.24 -22.14
C ASN A 33 -10.67 7.97 -20.82
N ASN A 34 -11.20 7.11 -19.96
CA ASN A 34 -10.48 6.68 -18.76
C ASN A 34 -9.25 5.82 -19.10
N GLY A 35 -8.29 5.77 -18.18
CA GLY A 35 -7.09 4.92 -18.29
C GLY A 35 -5.82 5.72 -18.58
N VAL A 36 -4.87 5.11 -19.28
CA VAL A 36 -3.52 5.68 -19.54
C VAL A 36 -3.63 7.06 -20.18
N SER A 37 -2.97 8.03 -19.55
CA SER A 37 -2.99 9.46 -19.93
C SER A 37 -4.39 10.10 -19.94
N GLY A 38 -5.39 9.45 -19.35
CA GLY A 38 -6.73 9.99 -19.10
C GLY A 38 -7.02 10.12 -17.60
N PRO A 39 -8.27 10.46 -17.21
CA PRO A 39 -8.70 10.36 -15.82
C PRO A 39 -8.73 8.92 -15.35
N LEU A 40 -8.34 8.70 -14.08
CA LEU A 40 -8.60 7.44 -13.40
C LEU A 40 -10.12 7.20 -13.33
N SER A 41 -10.58 6.00 -13.68
CA SER A 41 -12.00 5.64 -13.59
C SER A 41 -12.48 5.66 -12.15
N ILE A 42 -13.80 5.80 -11.95
CA ILE A 42 -14.42 5.72 -10.62
C ILE A 42 -14.10 4.38 -9.94
N GLU A 43 -14.11 3.28 -10.70
CA GLU A 43 -13.77 1.95 -10.17
C GLU A 43 -12.31 1.88 -9.69
N ASN A 44 -11.36 2.36 -10.48
CA ASN A 44 -9.95 2.33 -10.08
C ASN A 44 -9.65 3.33 -8.96
N MET A 45 -10.34 4.47 -8.92
CA MET A 45 -10.28 5.37 -7.77
C MET A 45 -10.85 4.72 -6.51
N LYS A 46 -11.93 3.92 -6.61
CA LYS A 46 -12.44 3.15 -5.46
C LYS A 46 -11.38 2.18 -4.94
N LYS A 47 -10.72 1.41 -5.83
CA LYS A 47 -9.63 0.50 -5.44
C LYS A 47 -8.49 1.24 -4.73
N LEU A 48 -8.07 2.39 -5.26
CA LEU A 48 -7.05 3.24 -4.67
C LEU A 48 -7.48 3.79 -3.30
N ASN A 49 -8.72 4.29 -3.21
CA ASN A 49 -9.31 4.82 -1.98
C ASN A 49 -9.42 3.74 -0.90
N ASP A 50 -9.90 2.55 -1.23
CA ASP A 50 -10.11 1.48 -0.26
C ASP A 50 -8.77 1.06 0.37
N ALA A 51 -7.73 0.91 -0.45
CA ALA A 51 -6.38 0.62 0.02
C ALA A 51 -5.78 1.76 0.86
N TYR A 52 -5.96 3.00 0.43
CA TYR A 52 -5.53 4.18 1.19
C TYR A 52 -6.22 4.27 2.55
N GLN A 53 -7.55 4.11 2.59
CA GLN A 53 -8.33 4.17 3.84
C GLN A 53 -7.96 3.02 4.77
N ALA A 54 -7.72 1.81 4.24
CA ALA A 54 -7.24 0.68 5.01
C ALA A 54 -5.92 1.01 5.71
N ILE A 55 -4.92 1.54 5.00
CA ILE A 55 -3.63 1.92 5.60
C ILE A 55 -3.80 3.03 6.63
N GLN A 56 -4.42 4.16 6.25
CA GLN A 56 -4.48 5.35 7.09
C GLN A 56 -5.23 5.07 8.40
N GLN A 57 -6.37 4.38 8.32
CA GLN A 57 -7.16 4.08 9.50
C GLN A 57 -6.58 2.91 10.29
N ALA A 58 -5.91 1.94 9.67
CA ALA A 58 -5.19 0.91 10.41
C ALA A 58 -4.05 1.49 11.24
N LEU A 59 -3.26 2.41 10.68
CA LEU A 59 -2.20 3.09 11.43
C LEU A 59 -2.78 3.98 12.54
N LYS A 60 -3.86 4.72 12.27
CA LYS A 60 -4.51 5.59 13.27
C LYS A 60 -5.13 4.79 14.41
N ASN A 61 -5.97 3.81 14.10
CA ASN A 61 -6.74 3.03 15.09
C ASN A 61 -5.89 1.93 15.75
N GLY A 62 -4.85 1.49 15.04
CA GLY A 62 -3.83 0.57 15.52
C GLY A 62 -2.73 1.20 16.37
N LYS A 63 -2.72 2.54 16.49
CA LYS A 63 -1.69 3.33 17.23
C LYS A 63 -0.28 3.17 16.67
N GLY A 64 -0.17 3.18 15.34
CA GLY A 64 1.08 3.12 14.59
C GLY A 64 1.28 1.80 13.86
N PHE A 65 2.53 1.59 13.42
CA PHE A 65 2.92 0.38 12.73
C PHE A 65 2.91 -0.83 13.68
N PRO A 66 2.44 -1.99 13.21
CA PRO A 66 2.43 -3.22 14.00
C PRO A 66 3.83 -3.83 14.10
N VAL A 67 4.04 -4.64 15.13
CA VAL A 67 5.22 -5.51 15.22
C VAL A 67 5.16 -6.64 14.18
N LEU A 68 6.31 -7.23 13.85
CA LEU A 68 6.43 -8.25 12.79
C LEU A 68 6.10 -9.69 13.28
N ASP A 69 5.20 -9.83 14.24
CA ASP A 69 4.84 -11.12 14.85
C ASP A 69 3.67 -11.85 14.16
N SER A 70 3.14 -11.25 13.09
CA SER A 70 1.99 -11.74 12.30
C SER A 70 0.66 -11.88 13.05
N LYS A 71 0.56 -11.40 14.29
CA LYS A 71 -0.72 -11.43 15.02
C LYS A 71 -1.60 -10.26 14.61
N GLY A 72 -0.98 -9.09 14.49
CA GLY A 72 -1.66 -7.85 14.14
C GLY A 72 -2.81 -7.47 15.09
N LYS A 73 -3.60 -6.47 14.69
CA LYS A 73 -4.81 -6.07 15.42
C LYS A 73 -5.94 -5.78 14.44
N SER A 74 -7.10 -6.40 14.63
CA SER A 74 -8.29 -6.07 13.86
C SER A 74 -8.74 -4.63 14.14
N VAL A 75 -9.01 -3.88 13.08
CA VAL A 75 -9.41 -2.47 13.11
C VAL A 75 -10.56 -2.23 12.15
N THR A 76 -11.51 -1.40 12.56
CA THR A 76 -12.64 -0.98 11.72
C THR A 76 -12.22 0.17 10.81
N ILE A 77 -12.62 0.08 9.55
CA ILE A 77 -12.38 1.07 8.50
C ILE A 77 -13.74 1.61 8.06
N ASN A 78 -13.88 2.93 8.09
CA ASN A 78 -15.08 3.62 7.63
C ASN A 78 -14.77 4.41 6.36
N ILE A 79 -15.46 4.09 5.27
CA ILE A 79 -15.29 4.73 3.97
C ILE A 79 -16.55 5.55 3.72
N THR A 80 -16.38 6.83 3.38
CA THR A 80 -17.49 7.72 3.05
C THR A 80 -17.33 8.25 1.63
N THR A 81 -18.38 8.14 0.83
CA THR A 81 -18.43 8.70 -0.52
C THR A 81 -19.72 9.50 -0.72
N LYS A 82 -19.72 10.40 -1.70
CA LYS A 82 -20.92 11.14 -2.11
C LYS A 82 -21.14 11.02 -3.61
N THR A 83 -22.37 10.73 -4.00
CA THR A 83 -22.81 10.63 -5.40
C THR A 83 -24.13 11.38 -5.54
N ASN A 84 -24.22 12.32 -6.48
CA ASN A 84 -25.43 13.13 -6.72
C ASN A 84 -26.02 13.77 -5.44
N GLY A 85 -25.16 14.23 -4.53
CA GLY A 85 -25.56 14.82 -3.24
C GLY A 85 -25.95 13.81 -2.15
N GLN A 86 -26.04 12.52 -2.47
CA GLN A 86 -26.32 11.46 -1.50
C GLN A 86 -25.02 10.94 -0.88
N THR A 87 -25.00 10.77 0.44
CA THR A 87 -23.86 10.22 1.17
C THR A 87 -24.02 8.71 1.33
N SER A 88 -22.98 7.95 0.97
CA SER A 88 -22.84 6.52 1.27
C SER A 88 -21.75 6.31 2.30
N LYS A 89 -21.99 5.39 3.23
CA LYS A 89 -21.02 4.97 4.25
C LYS A 89 -20.89 3.47 4.22
N GLU A 90 -19.67 3.00 4.05
CA GLU A 90 -19.31 1.57 4.08
C GLU A 90 -18.40 1.33 5.28
N THR A 91 -18.69 0.29 6.05
CA THR A 91 -17.86 -0.14 7.17
C THR A 91 -17.29 -1.52 6.85
N THR A 92 -15.97 -1.63 6.92
CA THR A 92 -15.26 -2.90 6.75
C THR A 92 -14.23 -3.09 7.87
N THR A 93 -13.60 -4.23 7.93
CA THR A 93 -12.52 -4.54 8.87
C THR A 93 -11.26 -4.91 8.11
N THR A 94 -10.12 -4.58 8.69
CA THR A 94 -8.81 -5.06 8.23
C THR A 94 -7.97 -5.43 9.44
N THR A 95 -6.88 -6.14 9.23
CA THR A 95 -5.89 -6.41 10.28
C THR A 95 -4.72 -5.46 10.11
N ASN A 96 -4.40 -4.73 11.17
CA ASN A 96 -3.18 -3.95 11.27
C ASN A 96 -2.01 -4.90 11.54
N ASP A 97 -1.51 -5.53 10.49
CA ASP A 97 -0.24 -6.27 10.44
C ASP A 97 0.59 -5.83 9.22
N ALA A 98 1.89 -6.07 9.27
CA ALA A 98 2.80 -5.60 8.23
C ALA A 98 2.48 -6.19 6.85
N GLN A 99 2.05 -7.46 6.78
CA GLN A 99 1.75 -8.12 5.52
C GLN A 99 0.56 -7.47 4.81
N ASN A 100 -0.52 -7.23 5.56
CA ASN A 100 -1.72 -6.59 5.04
C ASN A 100 -1.46 -5.13 4.65
N LEU A 101 -0.74 -4.36 5.46
CA LEU A 101 -0.39 -2.97 5.10
C LEU A 101 0.46 -2.87 3.83
N LEU A 102 1.45 -3.76 3.68
CA LEU A 102 2.29 -3.81 2.46
C LEU A 102 1.48 -4.25 1.24
N GLN A 103 0.51 -5.14 1.42
CA GLN A 103 -0.40 -5.56 0.34
C GLN A 103 -1.29 -4.40 -0.12
N GLU A 104 -1.83 -3.60 0.80
CA GLU A 104 -2.60 -2.40 0.44
C GLU A 104 -1.71 -1.35 -0.23
N ALA A 105 -0.47 -1.15 0.23
CA ALA A 105 0.46 -0.23 -0.40
C ALA A 105 0.79 -0.67 -1.84
N SER A 106 1.00 -1.97 -2.05
CA SER A 106 1.21 -2.57 -3.37
C SER A 106 0.00 -2.36 -4.28
N LYS A 107 -1.23 -2.50 -3.77
CA LYS A 107 -2.46 -2.21 -4.53
C LYS A 107 -2.53 -0.75 -4.95
N MET A 108 -2.21 0.19 -4.06
CA MET A 108 -2.19 1.63 -4.39
C MET A 108 -1.21 1.92 -5.53
N ILE A 109 0.03 1.45 -5.40
CA ILE A 109 1.06 1.62 -6.44
C ILE A 109 0.62 0.97 -7.74
N SER A 110 0.13 -0.27 -7.69
CA SER A 110 -0.34 -1.00 -8.87
C SER A 110 -1.46 -0.27 -9.62
N VAL A 111 -2.44 0.29 -8.92
CA VAL A 111 -3.50 1.09 -9.56
C VAL A 111 -2.90 2.28 -10.31
N LEU A 112 -1.97 3.00 -9.68
CA LEU A 112 -1.33 4.18 -10.28
C LEU A 112 -0.43 3.80 -11.47
N THR A 113 0.42 2.78 -11.32
CA THR A 113 1.38 2.38 -12.35
C THR A 113 0.75 1.62 -13.52
N THR A 114 -0.38 0.95 -13.30
CA THR A 114 -1.11 0.25 -14.37
C THR A 114 -1.96 1.22 -15.19
N ASN A 115 -2.59 2.20 -14.53
CA ASN A 115 -3.54 3.09 -15.20
C ASN A 115 -2.90 4.41 -15.66
N CYS A 116 -1.71 4.76 -15.16
CA CYS A 116 -0.97 5.97 -15.54
C CYS A 116 -1.87 7.18 -15.81
N PRO A 117 -2.67 7.65 -14.84
CA PRO A 117 -3.56 8.79 -15.06
C PRO A 117 -2.79 10.08 -15.37
N TRP A 118 -3.45 10.98 -16.09
CA TRP A 118 -2.90 12.31 -16.39
C TRP A 118 -2.75 13.18 -15.13
N VAL A 119 -1.62 13.89 -15.05
CA VAL A 119 -1.36 14.93 -14.05
C VAL A 119 -1.42 16.28 -14.74
N ASN A 120 -2.24 17.19 -14.22
CA ASN A 120 -2.36 18.52 -14.77
C ASN A 120 -1.33 19.45 -14.11
N THR A 121 -0.44 20.05 -14.90
CA THR A 121 0.59 20.99 -14.48
C THR A 121 0.42 22.38 -15.10
N ALA A 122 -0.71 22.65 -15.76
CA ALA A 122 -0.99 23.97 -16.32
C ALA A 122 -1.03 25.05 -15.22
N ALA A 123 -0.66 26.28 -15.56
CA ALA A 123 -0.48 27.39 -14.60
C ALA A 123 -1.72 27.73 -13.75
N ASN A 124 -2.92 27.37 -14.20
CA ASN A 124 -4.18 27.55 -13.46
C ASN A 124 -4.79 26.21 -13.01
N SER A 125 -3.97 25.15 -12.91
CA SER A 125 -4.41 23.83 -12.49
C SER A 125 -3.94 23.48 -11.09
N ASN A 126 -4.79 22.79 -10.35
CA ASN A 126 -4.56 22.42 -8.96
C ASN A 126 -3.75 21.11 -8.81
N GLY A 127 -3.36 20.47 -9.93
CA GLY A 127 -2.91 19.08 -9.96
C GLY A 127 -1.40 18.85 -9.79
N GLY A 128 -0.57 19.90 -9.96
CA GLY A 128 0.89 19.79 -9.94
C GLY A 128 1.61 20.86 -9.12
N ALA A 129 0.92 21.95 -8.77
CA ALA A 129 1.50 23.06 -8.01
C ALA A 129 2.05 22.65 -6.62
N PRO A 130 1.38 21.78 -5.82
CA PRO A 130 1.92 21.36 -4.53
C PRO A 130 3.26 20.62 -4.60
N TRP A 131 3.57 20.02 -5.76
CA TRP A 131 4.80 19.26 -6.00
C TRP A 131 5.79 20.00 -6.90
N GLY A 132 5.50 21.25 -7.28
CA GLY A 132 6.36 22.05 -8.16
C GLY A 132 6.61 21.41 -9.53
N LEU A 133 5.65 20.63 -10.04
CA LEU A 133 5.84 19.91 -11.30
C LEU A 133 5.90 20.88 -12.48
N ASP A 134 7.01 20.87 -13.22
CA ASP A 134 7.22 21.61 -14.46
C ASP A 134 6.99 20.76 -15.72
N THR A 135 6.90 19.45 -15.55
CA THR A 135 6.80 18.46 -16.64
C THR A 135 5.35 18.01 -16.81
N THR A 136 4.78 18.25 -17.99
CA THR A 136 3.45 17.71 -18.37
C THR A 136 3.56 16.24 -18.74
N GLY A 137 2.66 15.41 -18.23
CA GLY A 137 2.59 13.99 -18.59
C GLY A 137 1.64 13.21 -17.69
N ASN A 138 1.66 11.89 -17.86
CA ASN A 138 0.99 11.01 -16.92
C ASN A 138 1.88 10.70 -15.70
N VAL A 139 1.27 10.21 -14.62
CA VAL A 139 2.00 9.91 -13.37
C VAL A 139 3.16 8.94 -13.58
N CYS A 140 3.07 8.01 -14.54
CA CYS A 140 4.13 7.02 -14.77
C CYS A 140 5.36 7.63 -15.45
N GLN A 141 5.18 8.69 -16.24
CA GLN A 141 6.28 9.44 -16.83
C GLN A 141 6.91 10.38 -15.80
N VAL A 142 6.07 11.13 -15.08
CA VAL A 142 6.51 12.15 -14.12
C VAL A 142 7.16 11.51 -12.89
N PHE A 143 6.62 10.40 -12.40
CA PHE A 143 7.05 9.74 -11.16
C PHE A 143 7.69 8.37 -11.41
N ALA A 144 8.32 8.16 -12.57
CA ALA A 144 8.90 6.87 -12.94
C ALA A 144 9.93 6.38 -11.89
N THR A 145 10.80 7.27 -11.45
CA THR A 145 11.86 6.98 -10.47
C THR A 145 11.26 6.69 -9.10
N GLU A 146 10.31 7.50 -8.66
CA GLU A 146 9.63 7.39 -7.37
C GLU A 146 8.81 6.10 -7.29
N PHE A 147 8.04 5.78 -8.34
CA PHE A 147 7.30 4.52 -8.37
C PHE A 147 8.23 3.30 -8.38
N LYS A 148 9.36 3.35 -9.09
CA LYS A 148 10.36 2.28 -9.03
C LYS A 148 10.92 2.13 -7.63
N ALA A 149 11.32 3.23 -6.98
CA ALA A 149 11.85 3.22 -5.63
C ALA A 149 10.84 2.66 -4.63
N VAL A 150 9.60 3.16 -4.63
CA VAL A 150 8.55 2.69 -3.71
C VAL A 150 8.16 1.24 -3.98
N THR A 151 8.09 0.81 -5.24
CA THR A 151 7.85 -0.60 -5.58
C THR A 151 8.95 -1.50 -5.02
N SER A 152 10.22 -1.10 -5.16
CA SER A 152 11.35 -1.81 -4.57
C SER A 152 11.30 -1.82 -3.04
N MET A 153 10.95 -0.69 -2.40
CA MET A 153 10.80 -0.62 -0.94
C MET A 153 9.71 -1.57 -0.44
N ILE A 154 8.55 -1.61 -1.10
CA ILE A 154 7.46 -2.53 -0.75
C ILE A 154 7.90 -3.98 -0.91
N LYS A 155 8.58 -4.31 -2.02
CA LYS A 155 9.08 -5.66 -2.26
C LYS A 155 10.09 -6.09 -1.19
N ASN A 156 11.08 -5.26 -0.90
CA ASN A 156 12.09 -5.55 0.12
C ASN A 156 11.42 -5.71 1.50
N ALA A 157 10.46 -4.86 1.84
CA ALA A 157 9.72 -4.97 3.10
C ALA A 157 8.89 -6.27 3.18
N GLN A 158 8.29 -6.73 2.08
CA GLN A 158 7.58 -8.02 2.02
C GLN A 158 8.54 -9.19 2.25
N GLU A 159 9.76 -9.12 1.72
CA GLU A 159 10.81 -10.11 1.97
C GLU A 159 11.21 -10.12 3.46
N ILE A 160 11.39 -8.95 4.08
CA ILE A 160 11.69 -8.82 5.52
C ILE A 160 10.57 -9.43 6.37
N VAL A 161 9.31 -9.16 6.06
CA VAL A 161 8.15 -9.75 6.76
C VAL A 161 8.16 -11.27 6.64
N THR A 162 8.47 -11.80 5.45
CA THR A 162 8.58 -13.25 5.21
C THR A 162 9.70 -13.87 6.05
N GLN A 163 10.87 -13.23 6.14
CA GLN A 163 11.97 -13.70 6.98
C GLN A 163 11.59 -13.69 8.47
N ALA A 164 11.00 -12.58 8.97
CA ALA A 164 10.54 -12.45 10.35
C ALA A 164 9.51 -13.54 10.71
N GLN A 165 8.62 -13.88 9.79
CA GLN A 165 7.63 -14.95 9.95
C GLN A 165 8.27 -16.33 10.08
N SER A 166 9.33 -16.60 9.33
CA SER A 166 10.05 -17.88 9.43
C SER A 166 10.75 -18.04 10.79
N LEU A 167 11.29 -16.95 11.33
CA LEU A 167 11.94 -16.92 12.66
C LEU A 167 10.93 -17.19 13.78
N ASN A 168 9.71 -16.66 13.69
CA ASN A 168 8.68 -16.86 14.72
C ASN A 168 8.16 -18.32 14.82
N GLN A 169 8.35 -19.14 13.78
CA GLN A 169 7.88 -20.53 13.75
C GLN A 169 8.89 -21.52 14.33
N GLN A 170 10.16 -21.14 14.48
CA GLN A 170 11.19 -22.01 15.07
C GLN A 170 11.18 -21.86 16.59
N SER A 171 10.90 -22.95 17.31
CA SER A 171 11.01 -22.96 18.76
C SER A 171 12.47 -22.79 19.18
N ASN A 172 12.69 -22.06 20.29
CA ASN A 172 13.99 -22.00 20.95
C ASN A 172 14.38 -23.42 21.37
N GLN A 173 15.17 -24.10 20.53
CA GLN A 173 15.77 -25.36 20.90
C GLN A 173 16.83 -25.07 21.96
N ASN A 174 16.74 -25.76 23.10
CA ASN A 174 17.79 -25.69 24.11
C ASN A 174 19.11 -26.16 23.48
N ALA A 175 20.17 -25.38 23.69
CA ALA A 175 21.50 -25.80 23.28
C ALA A 175 21.83 -27.17 23.90
N PRO A 176 22.32 -28.14 23.12
CA PRO A 176 22.79 -29.41 23.65
C PRO A 176 23.86 -29.17 24.72
N GLN A 177 23.76 -29.86 25.87
CA GLN A 177 24.77 -29.76 26.93
C GLN A 177 26.12 -30.32 26.47
N ASP A 178 26.10 -31.47 25.80
CA ASP A 178 27.29 -32.13 25.24
C ASP A 178 27.20 -32.14 23.72
N PHE A 179 27.38 -30.98 23.09
CA PHE A 179 27.33 -30.86 21.63
C PHE A 179 28.37 -31.78 20.97
N ASN A 180 27.90 -32.70 20.14
CA ASN A 180 28.72 -33.61 19.35
C ASN A 180 28.44 -33.41 17.85
N PRO A 181 29.36 -32.80 17.08
CA PRO A 181 29.14 -32.44 15.68
C PRO A 181 28.93 -33.64 14.74
N TYR A 182 29.17 -34.86 15.22
CA TYR A 182 29.00 -36.09 14.44
C TYR A 182 27.60 -36.72 14.60
N THR A 183 26.79 -36.27 15.56
CA THR A 183 25.42 -36.77 15.72
C THR A 183 24.47 -36.10 14.72
N SER A 184 23.38 -36.77 14.36
CA SER A 184 22.35 -36.18 13.51
C SER A 184 21.58 -35.06 14.23
N ALA A 185 21.32 -35.22 15.54
CA ALA A 185 20.58 -34.27 16.35
C ALA A 185 21.32 -32.92 16.48
N ASP A 186 22.62 -32.95 16.79
CA ASP A 186 23.40 -31.72 16.98
C ASP A 186 23.68 -31.00 15.64
N ARG A 187 23.83 -31.76 14.54
CA ARG A 187 23.87 -31.17 13.19
C ARG A 187 22.55 -30.49 12.81
N ALA A 188 21.40 -31.07 13.19
CA ALA A 188 20.11 -30.45 12.96
C ALA A 188 19.95 -29.15 13.77
N PHE A 189 20.38 -29.14 15.03
CA PHE A 189 20.43 -27.92 15.85
C PHE A 189 21.33 -26.84 15.20
N ALA A 190 22.54 -27.19 14.80
CA ALA A 190 23.47 -26.25 14.15
C ALA A 190 22.91 -25.70 12.83
N GLN A 191 22.24 -26.54 12.03
CA GLN A 191 21.55 -26.10 10.81
C GLN A 191 20.40 -25.13 11.12
N ASN A 192 19.63 -25.37 12.18
CA ASN A 192 18.58 -24.45 12.62
C ASN A 192 19.16 -23.10 13.05
N MET A 193 20.25 -23.10 13.83
CA MET A 193 20.95 -21.87 14.22
C MET A 193 21.48 -21.09 13.02
N LEU A 194 22.08 -21.78 12.04
CA LEU A 194 22.56 -21.16 10.80
C LEU A 194 21.42 -20.52 10.01
N ASN A 195 20.31 -21.24 9.82
CA ASN A 195 19.13 -20.72 9.12
C ASN A 195 18.58 -19.45 9.81
N HIS A 196 18.57 -19.44 11.15
CA HIS A 196 18.11 -18.30 11.94
C HIS A 196 19.02 -17.08 11.76
N ALA A 197 20.34 -17.28 11.82
CA ALA A 197 21.32 -16.20 11.60
C ALA A 197 21.25 -15.65 10.16
N GLN A 198 21.06 -16.52 9.16
CA GLN A 198 20.90 -16.12 7.76
C GLN A 198 19.63 -15.30 7.53
N ALA A 199 18.50 -15.70 8.12
CA ALA A 199 17.26 -14.95 8.03
C ALA A 199 17.37 -13.58 8.72
N GLN A 200 18.04 -13.49 9.88
CA GLN A 200 18.31 -12.21 10.55
C GLN A 200 19.23 -11.30 9.71
N ALA A 201 20.31 -11.85 9.14
CA ALA A 201 21.21 -11.10 8.27
C ALA A 201 20.46 -10.55 7.04
N LYS A 202 19.64 -11.40 6.40
CA LYS A 202 18.84 -11.00 5.23
C LYS A 202 17.81 -9.90 5.55
N MET A 203 17.31 -9.82 6.79
CA MET A 203 16.43 -8.72 7.21
C MET A 203 17.16 -7.37 7.32
N LEU A 204 18.50 -7.37 7.45
CA LEU A 204 19.34 -6.19 7.65
C LEU A 204 20.03 -5.70 6.37
N GLU A 205 20.00 -6.49 5.30
CA GLU A 205 20.50 -6.14 3.96
C GLU A 205 19.54 -5.21 3.19
#